data_AF-A0A9W4WJT7-F1
#
_entry.id   AF-A0A9W4WJT7-F1
#
_cell.length_a   1.000
_cell.length_b   1.000
_cell.length_c   1.000
_cell.angle_alpha   90.00
_cell.angle_beta   90.00
_cell.angle_gamma   90.00
#
_symmetry.space_group_name_H-M   'P 1'
#
loop_
_entity.id
_entity.type
_entity.pdbx_description
1 polymer ?
#
loop_
_entity_poly.entity_id
_entity_poly.type
_entity_poly.pdbx_seq_one_letter_code
_entity_poly.pdbx_strand_id
1 'polypeptide(L)'
;MVRFSVAAALFAASVLAAPSPLSPDPAGAKNVGNGQGAQFIGGACLSSKDCASTCCATLNGAGICSGLGAQFQAGKTGCGFGDGG
;
A
#
# COMPACT_ATOMS: atom_id res chain seq x y z
N MET A 1 5.24 -12.64 57.87
CA MET A 1 4.05 -13.42 57.46
C MET A 1 3.04 -12.37 57.04
N VAL A 2 2.59 -12.22 55.79
CA VAL A 2 1.87 -13.18 54.96
C VAL A 2 2.18 -12.92 53.48
N ARG A 3 2.33 -14.01 52.73
CA ARG A 3 2.54 -14.09 51.29
C ARG A 3 1.25 -13.67 50.56
N PHE A 4 1.30 -12.63 49.74
CA PHE A 4 0.27 -12.34 48.72
C PHE A 4 0.89 -12.72 47.37
N SER A 5 0.73 -13.97 46.96
CA SER A 5 -0.31 -14.42 46.01
C SER A 5 -0.03 -13.91 44.60
N VAL A 6 0.75 -14.72 43.90
CA VAL A 6 0.90 -14.79 42.45
C VAL A 6 -0.48 -14.87 41.80
N ALA A 7 -0.88 -13.85 41.03
CA ALA A 7 -1.84 -13.94 39.92
C ALA A 7 -2.09 -12.54 39.35
N ALA A 8 -1.32 -12.14 38.33
CA ALA A 8 -1.71 -11.01 37.49
C ALA A 8 -1.37 -11.31 36.03
N ALA A 9 -2.37 -11.91 35.39
CA ALA A 9 -2.80 -11.74 34.01
C ALA A 9 -1.75 -11.89 32.89
N LEU A 10 -1.85 -13.05 32.24
CA LEU A 10 -1.43 -13.26 30.85
C LEU A 10 -2.24 -12.31 29.94
N PHE A 11 -1.64 -11.19 29.52
CA PHE A 11 -2.13 -10.39 28.38
C PHE A 11 -1.19 -10.59 27.19
N ALA A 12 -1.22 -11.79 26.60
CA ALA A 12 -0.62 -12.04 25.30
C ALA A 12 -1.71 -11.94 24.23
N ALA A 13 -2.14 -10.71 23.93
CA ALA A 13 -2.96 -10.43 22.75
C ALA A 13 -2.03 -10.38 21.53
N SER A 14 -1.82 -11.53 20.90
CA SER A 14 -1.19 -11.63 19.59
C SER A 14 -2.11 -10.97 18.56
N VAL A 15 -1.81 -9.74 18.19
CA VAL A 15 -2.40 -9.08 17.03
C VAL A 15 -1.95 -9.88 15.81
N LEU A 16 -2.84 -10.72 15.26
CA LEU A 16 -2.67 -11.23 13.90
C LEU A 16 -2.77 -10.00 12.98
N ALA A 17 -1.62 -9.47 12.57
CA ALA A 17 -1.52 -8.53 11.46
C ALA A 17 -1.86 -9.28 10.17
N ALA A 18 -3.14 -9.52 9.94
CA ALA A 18 -3.61 -9.94 8.62
C ALA A 18 -3.20 -8.85 7.63
N PRO A 19 -2.58 -9.20 6.49
CA PRO A 19 -2.23 -8.20 5.48
C PRO A 19 -3.54 -7.57 4.99
N SER A 20 -3.74 -6.29 5.31
CA SER A 20 -4.85 -5.52 4.75
C SER A 20 -4.74 -5.53 3.24
N PRO A 21 -5.83 -5.77 2.50
CA PRO A 21 -5.80 -5.66 1.05
C PRO A 21 -5.37 -4.24 0.69
N LEU A 22 -4.27 -4.13 -0.07
CA LEU A 22 -3.79 -2.85 -0.57
C LEU A 22 -4.86 -2.24 -1.46
N SER A 23 -5.52 -1.20 -0.98
CA SER A 23 -6.47 -0.39 -1.71
C SER A 23 -5.84 0.97 -2.02
N PRO A 24 -6.18 1.60 -3.15
CA PRO A 24 -5.71 2.94 -3.45
C PRO A 24 -6.13 3.96 -2.37
N ASP A 25 -5.21 4.87 -2.02
CA ASP A 25 -5.47 5.97 -1.10
C ASP A 25 -6.47 6.97 -1.68
N PRO A 26 -7.64 7.18 -1.04
CA PRO A 26 -8.65 8.11 -1.53
C PRO A 26 -8.21 9.58 -1.49
N ALA A 27 -7.21 9.97 -0.68
CA ALA A 27 -6.75 11.37 -0.63
C ALA A 27 -6.20 11.86 -1.98
N GLY A 28 -5.64 10.94 -2.79
CA GLY A 28 -5.15 11.22 -4.13
C GLY A 28 -6.20 11.15 -5.24
N ALA A 29 -7.48 10.88 -4.94
CA ALA A 29 -8.49 10.62 -5.98
C ALA A 29 -8.59 11.76 -7.03
N LYS A 30 -8.37 13.01 -6.60
CA LYS A 30 -8.43 14.19 -7.48
C LYS A 30 -7.27 14.30 -8.49
N ASN A 31 -6.17 13.57 -8.30
CA ASN A 31 -5.01 13.64 -9.20
C ASN A 31 -4.84 12.39 -10.07
N VAL A 32 -5.79 11.47 -10.07
CA VAL A 32 -5.76 10.27 -10.91
C VAL A 32 -5.96 10.66 -12.38
N GLY A 33 -5.13 10.16 -13.28
CA GLY A 33 -5.27 10.35 -14.73
C GLY A 33 -4.95 11.75 -15.26
N ASN A 34 -4.42 12.64 -14.43
CA ASN A 34 -4.06 14.00 -14.86
C ASN A 34 -2.62 14.10 -15.40
N GLY A 35 -1.81 13.05 -15.24
CA GLY A 35 -0.44 12.96 -15.76
C GLY A 35 0.51 14.02 -15.21
N GLN A 36 0.26 14.54 -14.00
CA GLN A 36 1.08 15.59 -13.38
C GLN A 36 2.07 15.07 -12.31
N GLY A 37 2.19 13.76 -12.14
CA GLY A 37 3.11 13.17 -11.15
C GLY A 37 2.77 13.53 -9.70
N ALA A 38 1.51 13.84 -9.41
CA ALA A 38 1.06 14.32 -8.09
C ALA A 38 0.58 13.19 -7.16
N GLN A 39 0.48 11.96 -7.66
CA GLN A 39 0.09 10.80 -6.85
C GLN A 39 1.27 10.25 -6.07
N PHE A 40 1.06 10.04 -4.77
CA PHE A 40 2.05 9.40 -3.89
C PHE A 40 1.92 7.87 -3.92
N ILE A 41 2.90 7.18 -3.32
CA ILE A 41 2.87 5.73 -3.17
C ILE A 41 1.59 5.29 -2.47
N GLY A 42 0.91 4.31 -3.06
CA GLY A 42 -0.39 3.84 -2.59
C GLY A 42 -1.59 4.57 -3.21
N GLY A 43 -1.40 5.68 -3.89
CA GLY A 43 -2.47 6.36 -4.65
C GLY A 43 -2.88 5.59 -5.90
N ALA A 44 -4.11 5.81 -6.37
CA ALA A 44 -4.58 5.26 -7.66
C ALA A 44 -3.86 5.95 -8.84
N CYS A 45 -3.70 5.24 -9.95
CA CYS A 45 -3.11 5.77 -11.18
C CYS A 45 -3.65 5.06 -12.41
N LEU A 46 -3.63 5.76 -13.55
CA LEU A 46 -3.96 5.23 -14.88
C LEU A 46 -2.74 5.19 -15.81
N SER A 47 -1.63 5.80 -15.39
CA SER A 47 -0.33 5.80 -16.05
C SER A 47 0.76 6.09 -15.00
N SER A 48 1.99 5.63 -15.24
CA SER A 48 3.19 6.01 -14.47
C SER A 48 3.38 7.52 -14.36
N LYS A 49 2.86 8.30 -15.32
CA LYS A 49 2.92 9.77 -15.29
C LYS A 49 2.03 10.39 -14.19
N ASP A 50 1.06 9.66 -13.65
CA ASP A 50 0.27 10.15 -12.52
C ASP A 50 1.07 10.12 -11.22
N CYS A 51 2.05 9.22 -11.11
CA CYS A 51 2.80 8.94 -9.90
C CYS A 51 4.07 9.79 -9.80
N ALA A 52 4.29 10.40 -8.63
CA ALA A 52 5.56 11.07 -8.32
C ALA A 52 6.76 10.11 -8.41
N SER A 53 6.51 8.83 -8.17
CA SER A 53 7.50 7.75 -8.26
C SER A 53 7.74 7.24 -9.69
N THR A 54 7.08 7.82 -10.68
CA THR A 54 7.12 7.42 -12.10
C THR A 54 6.82 5.93 -12.32
N CYS A 55 6.03 5.32 -11.44
CA CYS A 55 5.67 3.92 -11.53
C CYS A 55 4.24 3.71 -11.07
N CYS A 56 3.38 3.42 -12.03
CA CYS A 56 2.04 2.92 -11.79
C CYS A 56 2.06 1.39 -11.89
N ALA A 57 2.01 0.71 -10.75
CA ALA A 57 2.10 -0.74 -10.69
C ALA A 57 0.71 -1.38 -10.76
N THR A 58 0.61 -2.54 -11.41
CA THR A 58 -0.65 -3.28 -11.47
C THR A 58 -0.84 -4.12 -10.22
N LEU A 59 -1.99 -4.00 -9.56
CA LEU A 59 -2.40 -4.80 -8.42
C LEU A 59 -3.86 -5.23 -8.61
N ASN A 60 -4.11 -6.53 -8.73
CA ASN A 60 -5.46 -7.09 -8.94
C ASN A 60 -6.25 -6.42 -10.10
N GLY A 61 -5.55 -6.02 -11.16
CA GLY A 61 -6.15 -5.34 -12.32
C GLY A 61 -6.37 -3.83 -12.17
N ALA A 62 -6.01 -3.23 -11.03
CA ALA A 62 -6.02 -1.80 -10.81
C ALA A 62 -4.60 -1.21 -10.78
N GLY A 63 -4.46 0.06 -11.16
CA GLY A 63 -3.20 0.80 -11.08
C GLY A 63 -3.01 1.43 -9.70
N ILE A 64 -1.87 1.16 -9.06
CA ILE A 64 -1.46 1.76 -7.80
C ILE A 64 -0.03 2.29 -7.90
N CYS A 65 0.18 3.55 -7.50
CA CYS A 65 1.50 4.15 -7.50
C CYS A 65 2.43 3.36 -6.57
N SER A 66 3.56 2.93 -7.10
CA SER A 66 4.55 2.13 -6.38
C SER A 66 5.95 2.69 -6.58
N GLY A 67 6.85 2.36 -5.66
CA GLY A 67 8.26 2.71 -5.81
C GLY A 67 8.93 1.75 -6.79
N LEU A 68 9.98 2.20 -7.48
CA LEU A 68 10.71 1.37 -8.45
C LEU A 68 11.39 0.12 -7.83
N GLY A 69 11.57 0.08 -6.50
CA GLY A 69 12.01 -1.12 -5.79
C GLY A 69 10.88 -1.98 -5.22
N ALA A 70 9.64 -1.46 -5.24
CA ALA A 70 8.45 -2.03 -4.59
C ALA A 70 7.38 -2.49 -5.60
N GLN A 71 7.67 -2.40 -6.90
CA GLN A 71 6.74 -2.66 -8.00
C GLN A 71 6.31 -4.12 -8.17
N PHE A 72 7.00 -5.08 -7.54
CA PHE A 72 6.66 -6.50 -7.56
C PHE A 72 6.24 -7.04 -6.17
N GLN A 73 6.16 -6.15 -5.19
CA GLN A 73 5.92 -6.50 -3.80
C GLN A 73 4.43 -6.39 -3.48
N ALA A 74 3.99 -7.16 -2.49
CA ALA A 74 2.61 -7.18 -2.02
C ALA A 74 1.57 -7.42 -3.14
N GLY A 75 1.88 -8.37 -4.03
CA GLY A 75 0.98 -8.81 -5.10
C GLY A 75 0.96 -7.92 -6.35
N LYS A 76 1.85 -6.93 -6.44
CA LYS A 76 2.00 -6.11 -7.65
C LYS A 76 2.73 -6.89 -8.74
N THR A 77 2.44 -6.59 -10.01
CA THR A 77 3.02 -7.26 -11.18
C THR A 77 3.97 -6.39 -12.00
N GLY A 78 4.45 -5.27 -11.46
CA GLY A 78 5.40 -4.36 -12.11
C GLY A 78 4.77 -3.02 -12.52
N CYS A 79 5.62 -2.04 -12.82
CA CYS A 79 5.23 -0.74 -13.37
C CYS A 79 4.77 -0.87 -14.82
N GLY A 80 3.92 0.07 -15.25
CA GLY A 80 3.43 0.13 -16.62
C GLY A 80 1.97 -0.25 -16.75
N PHE A 81 1.12 0.34 -15.90
CA PHE A 81 -0.33 0.27 -16.06
C PHE A 81 -0.76 1.18 -17.22
N GLY A 82 -0.97 0.59 -18.40
CA GLY A 82 -1.48 1.31 -19.57
C GLY A 82 -0.45 2.08 -20.40
N ASP A 83 0.78 2.24 -19.92
CA ASP A 83 1.81 3.06 -20.58
C ASP A 83 3.20 2.41 -20.72
N GLY A 84 3.37 1.16 -20.29
CA GLY A 84 4.57 0.37 -20.57
C GLY A 84 5.74 0.53 -19.60
N GLY A 85 5.61 1.38 -18.57
CA GLY A 85 6.59 1.51 -17.48
C GLY A 85 7.07 2.93 -17.29
#